data_AF-A0A7X8LN96-F1
#
_entry.id   AF-A0A7X8LN96-F1
#
_cell.length_a   1.000
_cell.length_b   1.000
_cell.length_c   1.000
_cell.angle_alpha   90.00
_cell.angle_beta   90.00
_cell.angle_gamma   90.00
#
_symmetry.space_group_name_H-M   'P 1'
#
loop_
_entity.id
_entity.type
_entity.pdbx_description
1 polymer ?
#
loop_
_entity_poly.entity_id
_entity_poly.type
_entity_poly.pdbx_seq_one_letter_code
_entity_poly.pdbx_strand_id
1 'polypeptide(L)'
;MGNCNHENLEQIYSHRENARRITIPEARKILQGSICYGPVNGPDTTLYNKDDKWYQVILPCLSCLGISEYDDTTPVVEIAEISIEELLEN
;
A
#
# COMPACT_ATOMS: atom_id res chain seq x y z
N MET A 1 -21.76 4.14 -5.22
CA MET A 1 -21.00 2.93 -5.61
C MET A 1 -19.98 3.38 -6.62
N GLY A 2 -18.71 3.47 -6.22
CA GLY A 2 -17.64 4.01 -7.07
C GLY A 2 -17.27 3.02 -8.17
N ASN A 3 -17.24 3.49 -9.42
CA ASN A 3 -16.69 2.75 -10.56
C ASN A 3 -15.17 2.59 -10.35
N CYS A 4 -14.74 1.44 -9.85
CA CYS A 4 -13.37 0.98 -10.07
C CYS A 4 -13.33 0.48 -11.51
N ASN A 5 -12.93 1.35 -12.44
CA ASN A 5 -12.69 0.94 -13.83
C ASN A 5 -11.64 -0.16 -13.80
N HIS A 6 -12.01 -1.34 -14.29
CA HIS A 6 -11.20 -2.57 -14.33
C HIS A 6 -9.95 -2.45 -15.24
N GLU A 7 -9.68 -1.26 -15.78
CA GLU A 7 -8.72 -1.03 -16.86
C GLU A 7 -7.41 -0.47 -16.28
N ASN A 8 -6.61 -1.39 -15.73
CA ASN A 8 -5.17 -1.33 -15.37
C ASN A 8 -4.88 -1.55 -13.88
N LEU A 9 -4.73 -2.81 -13.50
CA LEU A 9 -4.11 -3.23 -12.23
C LEU A 9 -2.74 -2.58 -11.99
N GLU A 10 -2.02 -2.25 -13.06
CA GLU A 10 -0.73 -1.54 -13.02
C GLU A 10 -0.88 -0.13 -12.40
N GLN A 11 -1.94 0.62 -12.71
CA GLN A 11 -2.13 2.00 -12.21
C GLN A 11 -2.49 2.09 -10.72
N ILE A 12 -2.79 0.95 -10.08
CA ILE A 12 -3.16 0.88 -8.66
C ILE A 12 -1.92 1.06 -7.77
N TYR A 13 -0.75 0.68 -8.27
CA TYR A 13 0.50 0.62 -7.54
C TYR A 13 1.39 1.82 -7.87
N SER A 14 2.34 2.16 -6.98
CA SER A 14 3.12 3.40 -7.09
C SER A 14 4.24 3.36 -8.14
N HIS A 15 4.56 2.18 -8.70
CA HIS A 15 5.66 1.94 -9.64
C HIS A 15 7.06 2.41 -9.15
N ARG A 16 7.24 2.66 -7.85
CA ARG A 16 8.54 3.02 -7.28
C ARG A 16 9.53 1.87 -7.40
N GLU A 17 10.80 2.14 -7.69
CA GLU A 17 11.84 1.11 -7.81
C GLU A 17 12.07 0.34 -6.49
N ASN A 18 11.81 0.98 -5.35
CA ASN A 18 11.95 0.39 -4.03
C ASN A 18 10.63 -0.18 -3.46
N ALA A 19 9.53 -0.10 -4.21
CA ALA A 19 8.27 -0.70 -3.82
C ALA A 19 8.32 -2.22 -3.96
N ARG A 20 7.71 -2.91 -3.00
CA ARG A 20 7.63 -4.37 -2.97
C ARG A 20 6.19 -4.79 -2.81
N ARG A 21 5.72 -5.68 -3.69
CA ARG A 21 4.46 -6.39 -3.50
C ARG A 21 4.68 -7.60 -2.59
N ILE A 22 3.92 -7.66 -1.52
CA ILE A 22 4.01 -8.66 -0.44
C ILE A 22 2.61 -9.12 -0.03
N THR A 23 2.55 -10.22 0.69
CA THR A 23 1.29 -10.75 1.24
C THR A 23 0.81 -9.92 2.42
N ILE A 24 -0.49 -10.02 2.74
CA ILE A 24 -1.07 -9.37 3.93
C ILE A 24 -0.38 -9.81 5.23
N PRO A 25 -0.09 -11.11 5.47
CA PRO A 25 0.66 -11.53 6.65
C PRO A 25 2.07 -10.94 6.73
N GLU A 26 2.79 -10.80 5.62
CA GLU A 26 4.10 -10.15 5.60
C GLU A 26 4.02 -8.67 5.94
N ALA A 27 3.05 -7.95 5.36
CA ALA A 27 2.84 -6.54 5.65
C ALA A 27 2.54 -6.31 7.14
N ARG A 28 1.70 -7.16 7.74
CA ARG A 28 1.42 -7.13 9.19
C ARG A 28 2.66 -7.30 10.05
N LYS A 29 3.58 -8.18 9.65
CA LYS A 29 4.86 -8.38 10.38
C LYS A 29 5.76 -7.16 10.26
N ILE A 30 5.90 -6.58 9.07
CA ILE A 30 6.72 -5.38 8.85
C ILE A 30 6.18 -4.20 9.66
N LEU A 31 4.87 -3.97 9.58
CA LEU A 31 4.16 -2.87 10.23
C LEU A 31 3.85 -3.14 11.70
N GLN A 32 4.23 -4.28 12.26
CA GLN A 32 3.99 -4.55 13.68
C GLN A 32 4.70 -3.50 14.54
N GLY A 33 3.94 -2.80 15.39
CA GLY A 33 4.44 -1.73 16.25
C GLY A 33 4.60 -0.37 15.56
N SER A 34 4.16 -0.24 14.30
CA SER A 34 4.16 1.05 13.61
C SER A 34 3.03 1.96 14.08
N ILE A 35 3.23 3.27 13.92
CA ILE A 35 2.19 4.30 14.07
C ILE A 35 1.55 4.53 12.70
N CYS A 36 0.23 4.40 12.62
CA CYS A 36 -0.53 4.73 11.42
C CYS A 36 -0.90 6.22 11.43
N TYR A 37 -0.49 6.94 10.38
CA TYR A 37 -0.80 8.36 10.17
C TYR A 37 -2.01 8.57 9.26
N GLY A 38 -2.58 7.48 8.72
CA GLY A 38 -3.76 7.52 7.86
C GLY A 38 -3.43 7.65 6.36
N PRO A 39 -4.44 7.92 5.53
CA PRO A 39 -4.29 7.90 4.09
C PRO A 39 -3.44 9.06 3.57
N VAL A 40 -2.61 8.79 2.57
CA VAL A 40 -1.78 9.78 1.84
C VAL A 40 -1.90 9.50 0.35
N ASN A 41 -1.95 10.53 -0.52
CA ASN A 41 -1.98 10.36 -1.97
C ASN A 41 -3.13 9.46 -2.52
N GLY A 42 -4.24 9.33 -1.79
CA GLY A 42 -5.42 8.56 -2.20
C GLY A 42 -6.02 7.72 -1.06
N PRO A 43 -7.20 7.13 -1.26
CA PRO A 43 -7.91 6.36 -0.22
C PRO A 43 -7.27 5.01 0.11
N ASP A 44 -6.55 4.41 -0.85
CA ASP A 44 -6.00 3.05 -0.72
C ASP A 44 -4.53 3.03 -0.24
N THR A 45 -3.94 4.21 -0.08
CA THR A 45 -2.54 4.40 0.29
C THR A 45 -2.48 4.97 1.70
N THR A 46 -1.81 4.29 2.62
CA THR A 46 -1.69 4.67 4.03
C THR A 46 -0.23 4.86 4.41
N LEU A 47 0.04 5.89 5.22
CA LEU A 47 1.36 6.18 5.75
C LEU A 47 1.55 5.56 7.14
N TYR A 48 2.66 4.87 7.31
CA TYR A 48 3.09 4.32 8.60
C TYR A 48 4.49 4.81 8.96
N ASN A 49 4.76 4.94 10.26
CA ASN A 49 6.09 5.19 10.80
C ASN A 49 6.50 4.08 11.77
N LYS A 50 7.73 3.60 11.67
CA LYS A 50 8.32 2.64 12.61
C LYS A 50 9.82 2.85 12.70
N ASP A 51 10.33 3.06 13.91
CA ASP A 51 11.77 3.18 14.19
C ASP A 51 12.48 4.17 13.23
N ASP A 52 11.94 5.39 13.13
CA ASP A 52 12.40 6.47 12.24
C ASP A 52 12.30 6.21 10.72
N LYS A 53 11.68 5.08 10.33
CA LYS A 53 11.41 4.75 8.93
C LYS A 53 9.95 5.02 8.57
N TRP A 54 9.74 5.62 7.41
CA TRP A 54 8.41 5.86 6.87
C TRP A 54 8.08 4.83 5.80
N TYR A 55 6.83 4.38 5.80
CA TYR A 55 6.33 3.37 4.89
C TYR A 55 5.06 3.86 4.22
N GLN A 56 5.10 4.02 2.90
CA GLN A 56 3.89 4.12 2.08
C GLN A 56 3.37 2.70 1.84
N VAL A 57 2.12 2.44 2.19
CA VAL A 57 1.49 1.12 2.04
C VAL A 57 0.24 1.25 1.21
N ILE A 58 0.16 0.51 0.10
CA ILE A 58 -1.04 0.43 -0.74
C ILE A 58 -1.69 -0.93 -0.54
N LEU A 59 -2.96 -0.94 -0.13
CA LEU A 59 -3.80 -2.14 -0.12
C LEU A 59 -5.02 -1.88 -1.02
N PRO A 60 -5.00 -2.38 -2.27
CA PRO A 60 -6.07 -2.15 -3.22
C PRO A 60 -7.38 -2.79 -2.77
N CYS A 61 -8.48 -2.14 -3.08
CA CYS A 61 -9.80 -2.68 -2.81
C CYS A 61 -10.08 -4.00 -3.56
N LEU A 62 -10.91 -4.89 -3.00
CA LEU A 62 -11.26 -6.18 -3.63
C LEU A 62 -11.81 -6.03 -5.06
N SER A 63 -12.68 -5.03 -5.29
CA SER A 63 -13.22 -4.74 -6.62
C SER A 63 -12.16 -4.24 -7.60
N CYS A 64 -11.13 -3.56 -7.10
CA CYS A 64 -9.99 -3.08 -7.88
C CYS A 64 -9.12 -4.27 -8.37
N LEU A 65 -9.06 -5.34 -7.58
CA LEU A 65 -8.31 -6.57 -7.87
C LEU A 65 -9.13 -7.60 -8.67
N GLY A 66 -10.43 -7.41 -8.83
CA GLY A 66 -11.31 -8.40 -9.46
C GLY A 66 -11.46 -9.69 -8.64
N ILE A 67 -11.24 -9.63 -7.32
CA ILE A 67 -11.34 -10.78 -6.41
C ILE A 67 -12.48 -10.58 -5.41
N SER A 68 -13.02 -11.68 -4.88
CA SER A 68 -14.12 -11.66 -3.90
C SER A 68 -13.65 -11.55 -2.46
N GLU A 69 -12.43 -12.00 -2.17
CA GLU A 69 -11.83 -12.00 -0.84
C GLU A 69 -10.32 -11.92 -0.95
N TYR A 70 -9.66 -11.43 0.11
CA TYR A 70 -8.21 -11.52 0.21
C TYR A 70 -7.81 -12.90 0.69
N ASP A 71 -6.78 -13.47 0.08
CA ASP A 71 -6.09 -14.64 0.61
C ASP A 71 -4.73 -14.24 1.21
N ASP A 72 -4.21 -15.09 2.09
CA ASP A 72 -2.96 -14.85 2.82
C ASP A 72 -1.69 -15.15 1.99
N THR A 73 -1.84 -15.62 0.75
CA THR A 73 -0.74 -16.10 -0.10
C THR A 73 -0.45 -15.21 -1.31
N THR A 74 -1.43 -14.45 -1.79
CA THR A 74 -1.29 -13.56 -2.93
C THR A 74 -0.65 -12.23 -2.51
N PRO A 75 0.43 -11.79 -3.19
CA PRO A 75 1.10 -10.53 -2.89
C PRO A 75 0.32 -9.33 -3.46
N VAL A 76 -0.63 -8.82 -2.69
CA VAL A 76 -1.52 -7.71 -3.05
C VAL A 76 -1.22 -6.40 -2.32
N VAL A 77 -0.40 -6.43 -1.28
CA VAL A 77 0.00 -5.22 -0.54
C VAL A 77 1.28 -4.70 -1.15
N GLU A 78 1.32 -3.44 -1.56
CA GLU A 78 2.57 -2.77 -1.87
C GLU A 78 3.07 -2.04 -0.63
N ILE A 79 4.36 -2.17 -0.33
CA ILE A 79 5.05 -1.38 0.67
C ILE A 79 6.29 -0.74 0.04
N ALA A 80 6.47 0.55 0.27
CA ALA A 80 7.68 1.29 -0.09
C ALA A 80 8.18 2.01 1.16
N GLU A 81 9.47 1.82 1.48
CA GLU A 81 10.15 2.69 2.45
C GLU A 81 10.36 4.05 1.78
N ILE A 82 9.96 5.13 2.43
CA ILE A 82 10.06 6.48 1.88
C ILE A 82 10.82 7.37 2.86
N SER A 83 11.43 8.43 2.36
CA SER A 83 11.96 9.49 3.20
C SER A 83 10.86 10.50 3.54
N ILE A 84 11.04 11.26 4.61
CA ILE A 84 10.10 12.33 4.95
C ILE A 84 10.19 13.48 3.93
N GLU A 85 11.35 13.66 3.32
CA GLU A 85 11.58 14.62 2.25
C GLU A 85 10.73 14.30 1.02
N GLU A 86 10.68 13.03 0.60
CA GLU A 86 9.84 12.57 -0.52
C GLU A 86 8.33 12.78 -0.26
N LEU A 87 7.90 12.76 1.01
CA LEU A 87 6.52 13.08 1.39
C LEU A 87 6.19 14.56 1.29
N LEU A 88 7.17 15.45 1.51
CA LEU A 88 6.96 16.90 1.56
C LEU A 88 7.11 17.58 0.20
N GLU A 89 7.73 16.92 -0.77
CA GLU A 89 7.93 17.43 -2.14
C GLU A 89 6.75 17.16 -3.11
N ASN A 90 5.68 16.51 -2.63
CA ASN A 90 4.40 16.31 -3.35
C ASN A 90 3.26 17.10 -2.70
#